data_AF-A0A1D8UQU2-F1
#
_entry.id   AF-A0A1D8UQU2-F1
#
_cell.length_a   1.000
_cell.length_b   1.000
_cell.length_c   1.000
_cell.angle_alpha   90.00
_cell.angle_beta   90.00
_cell.angle_gamma   90.00
#
_symmetry.space_group_name_H-M   'P 1'
#
loop_
_entity.id
_entity.type
_entity.pdbx_description
1 polymer ?
#
loop_
_entity_poly.entity_id
_entity_poly.type
_entity_poly.pdbx_seq_one_letter_code
_entity_poly.pdbx_strand_id
1 'polypeptide(L)'
;MGLRKDIWRSAICMASIEDIMARGAIGDAPLHWLPPMPKSFQFLADPFGFWRDGKLHVFAEAYDYRDRIGKIELFVYDEAFCLLSRCIVLSEPWHLSYPFVFEAEGEIWMLPEAFRSGALTLYRAVSFPDRWEPECRIDLGNDIPVDATVTFHDGLWWMFYTPARPGSSRPGCLNVAYAEHIRGPWTRHPLNPVRTDSASTRPGGTAKSFDGRVMLPVQDCSWTYGGAIRPLWFDALTPEIVLTHAGGKIGIPPRFGRYREGMHTLSAAGDVTLIDVKRTEFSPRGLSIEAIRESKKLMRCFSQKHRLA
;
A
#
# COMPACT_ATOMS: atom_id res chain seq x y z
N MET A 1 -3.22 -21.92 9.41
CA MET A 1 -3.68 -20.76 8.61
C MET A 1 -5.03 -21.10 7.95
N GLY A 2 -5.93 -20.14 7.67
CA GLY A 2 -7.26 -20.44 7.10
C GLY A 2 -7.21 -21.13 5.73
N LEU A 3 -8.24 -21.94 5.43
CA LEU A 3 -8.45 -22.64 4.14
C LEU A 3 -8.63 -21.70 2.94
N ARG A 4 -8.92 -20.42 3.21
CA ARG A 4 -9.13 -19.33 2.26
C ARG A 4 -7.86 -18.49 2.10
N LYS A 5 -7.51 -18.13 0.87
CA LYS A 5 -6.39 -17.27 0.50
C LYS A 5 -6.89 -16.10 -0.32
N ASP A 6 -6.42 -14.92 0.00
CA ASP A 6 -6.73 -13.69 -0.72
C ASP A 6 -5.78 -13.60 -1.90
N ILE A 7 -6.33 -13.61 -3.12
CA ILE A 7 -5.54 -13.45 -4.34
C ILE A 7 -5.90 -12.10 -4.93
N TRP A 8 -4.97 -11.16 -4.78
CA TRP A 8 -5.06 -9.83 -5.35
C TRP A 8 -4.62 -9.80 -6.81
N ARG A 9 -5.15 -8.84 -7.55
CA ARG A 9 -4.74 -8.54 -8.92
C ARG A 9 -4.79 -7.05 -9.14
N SER A 10 -3.66 -6.50 -9.55
CA SER A 10 -3.50 -5.08 -9.85
C SER A 10 -3.85 -4.73 -11.30
N ALA A 11 -4.31 -3.51 -11.53
CA ALA A 11 -4.57 -2.93 -12.84
C ALA A 11 -4.27 -1.44 -12.86
N ILE A 12 -3.94 -0.96 -14.05
CA ILE A 12 -3.96 0.45 -14.41
C ILE A 12 -5.38 0.75 -14.92
N CYS A 13 -6.04 1.74 -14.34
CA CYS A 13 -7.34 2.26 -14.77
C CYS A 13 -7.15 3.55 -15.55
N MET A 14 -7.68 3.59 -16.78
CA MET A 14 -7.59 4.74 -17.69
C MET A 14 -8.59 5.82 -17.29
N ALA A 15 -8.45 6.30 -16.08
CA ALA A 15 -9.16 7.42 -15.50
C ALA A 15 -8.31 8.00 -14.38
N SER A 16 -8.28 9.33 -14.31
CA SER A 16 -7.64 10.03 -13.19
C SER A 16 -8.36 9.71 -11.88
N ILE A 17 -7.66 9.87 -10.76
CA ILE A 17 -8.29 9.68 -9.45
C ILE A 17 -9.38 10.73 -9.24
N GLU A 18 -9.19 11.93 -9.79
CA GLU A 18 -10.14 13.02 -9.80
C GLU A 18 -11.45 12.61 -10.51
N ASP A 19 -11.37 11.98 -11.68
CA ASP A 19 -12.55 11.47 -12.39
C ASP A 19 -13.28 10.38 -11.62
N ILE A 20 -12.53 9.46 -11.00
CA ILE A 20 -13.11 8.38 -10.17
C ILE A 20 -13.81 8.97 -8.95
N MET A 21 -13.22 9.97 -8.30
CA MET A 21 -13.81 10.65 -7.16
C MET A 21 -15.07 11.42 -7.53
N ALA A 22 -15.05 12.18 -8.64
CA ALA A 22 -16.21 12.90 -9.13
C ALA A 22 -17.39 11.98 -9.46
N ARG A 23 -17.11 10.78 -10.00
CA ARG A 23 -18.14 9.78 -10.32
C ARG A 23 -18.56 8.91 -9.12
N GLY A 24 -17.71 8.78 -8.10
CA GLY A 24 -17.91 7.85 -6.98
C GLY A 24 -17.77 6.36 -7.36
N ALA A 25 -17.18 6.06 -8.52
CA ALA A 25 -17.02 4.70 -9.01
C ALA A 25 -15.89 4.62 -10.05
N ILE A 26 -15.30 3.42 -10.20
CA ILE A 26 -14.39 3.13 -11.33
C ILE A 26 -15.12 3.30 -12.68
N GLY A 27 -16.45 3.13 -12.70
CA GLY A 27 -17.27 3.29 -13.90
C GLY A 27 -16.83 2.32 -14.98
N ASP A 28 -17.00 2.67 -16.26
CA ASP A 28 -16.59 1.86 -17.43
C ASP A 28 -15.21 2.23 -18.00
N ALA A 29 -14.37 2.88 -17.18
CA ALA A 29 -12.99 3.19 -17.56
C ALA A 29 -12.24 1.93 -18.05
N PRO A 30 -11.52 2.03 -19.18
CA PRO A 30 -10.67 0.95 -19.66
C PRO A 30 -9.63 0.55 -18.60
N LEU A 31 -9.23 -0.72 -18.62
CA LEU A 31 -8.27 -1.28 -17.68
C LEU A 31 -7.16 -2.00 -18.42
N HIS A 32 -5.94 -1.75 -18.00
CA HIS A 32 -4.77 -2.55 -18.35
C HIS A 32 -4.37 -3.38 -17.12
N TRP A 33 -4.64 -4.68 -17.15
CA TRP A 33 -4.29 -5.57 -16.04
C TRP A 33 -2.79 -5.83 -16.01
N LEU A 34 -2.18 -5.76 -14.82
CA LEU A 34 -0.79 -6.19 -14.67
C LEU A 34 -0.65 -7.69 -15.04
N PRO A 35 0.53 -8.12 -15.52
CA PRO A 35 0.78 -9.51 -15.87
C PRO A 35 0.47 -10.46 -14.71
N PRO A 36 -0.10 -11.65 -14.98
CA PRO A 36 -0.33 -12.63 -13.93
C PRO A 36 0.98 -13.08 -13.28
N MET A 37 0.91 -13.51 -12.02
CA MET A 37 2.04 -14.17 -11.38
C MET A 37 2.25 -15.56 -11.98
N PRO A 38 3.51 -16.00 -12.16
CA PRO A 38 3.82 -17.25 -12.86
C PRO A 38 3.43 -18.50 -12.07
N LYS A 39 3.29 -18.40 -10.74
CA LYS A 39 2.95 -19.53 -9.86
C LYS A 39 1.65 -19.27 -9.12
N SER A 40 0.93 -20.35 -8.82
CA SER A 40 -0.21 -20.28 -7.91
C SER A 40 0.21 -19.78 -6.52
N PHE A 41 -0.72 -19.20 -5.77
CA PHE A 41 -0.46 -18.61 -4.44
C PHE A 41 0.55 -17.46 -4.43
N GLN A 42 0.67 -16.77 -5.56
CA GLN A 42 1.33 -15.49 -5.66
C GLN A 42 0.31 -14.44 -6.09
N PHE A 43 0.50 -13.19 -5.68
CA PHE A 43 -0.33 -12.08 -6.11
C PHE A 43 0.48 -10.79 -6.26
N LEU A 44 -0.14 -9.82 -6.94
CA LEU A 44 0.32 -8.44 -7.04
C LEU A 44 -0.74 -7.53 -6.39
N ALA A 45 -0.35 -6.78 -5.36
CA ALA A 45 -1.20 -5.87 -4.60
C ALA A 45 -0.51 -4.50 -4.40
N ASP A 46 -1.24 -3.55 -3.83
CA ASP A 46 -0.75 -2.22 -3.47
C ASP A 46 0.03 -1.51 -4.59
N PRO A 47 -0.53 -1.37 -5.80
CA PRO A 47 0.20 -0.71 -6.88
C PRO A 47 0.30 0.80 -6.64
N PHE A 48 1.48 1.38 -6.83
CA PHE A 48 1.77 2.82 -6.85
C PHE A 48 2.54 3.20 -8.10
N GLY A 49 2.26 4.38 -8.66
CA GLY A 49 2.71 4.76 -10.00
C GLY A 49 3.45 6.08 -10.03
N PHE A 50 4.46 6.16 -10.89
CA PHE A 50 5.22 7.39 -11.12
C PHE A 50 5.53 7.56 -12.60
N TRP A 51 5.08 8.67 -13.20
CA TRP A 51 5.39 9.03 -14.58
C TRP A 51 6.75 9.73 -14.65
N ARG A 52 7.62 9.27 -15.55
CA ARG A 52 8.90 9.91 -15.84
C ARG A 52 9.38 9.55 -17.23
N ASP A 53 9.86 10.54 -17.98
CA ASP A 53 10.45 10.36 -19.32
C ASP A 53 9.54 9.56 -20.29
N GLY A 54 8.23 9.88 -20.32
CA GLY A 54 7.24 9.21 -21.17
C GLY A 54 6.93 7.77 -20.76
N LYS A 55 7.29 7.36 -19.54
CA LYS A 55 7.07 6.00 -19.03
C LYS A 55 6.33 6.01 -17.71
N LEU A 56 5.42 5.05 -17.56
CA LEU A 56 4.76 4.78 -16.29
C LEU A 56 5.51 3.68 -15.55
N HIS A 57 6.01 4.02 -14.36
CA HIS A 57 6.68 3.10 -13.46
C HIS A 57 5.70 2.66 -12.38
N VAL A 58 5.28 1.40 -12.40
CA VAL A 58 4.35 0.82 -11.42
C VAL A 58 5.11 -0.06 -10.45
N PHE A 59 5.09 0.31 -9.17
CA PHE A 59 5.64 -0.45 -8.06
C PHE A 59 4.51 -1.19 -7.36
N ALA A 60 4.66 -2.49 -7.13
CA ALA A 60 3.63 -3.29 -6.49
C ALA A 60 4.24 -4.30 -5.50
N GLU A 61 3.44 -4.71 -4.51
CA GLU A 61 3.76 -5.84 -3.66
C GLU A 61 3.66 -7.15 -4.47
N ALA A 62 4.78 -7.82 -4.67
CA ALA A 62 4.85 -9.20 -5.13
C ALA A 62 4.95 -10.15 -3.93
N TYR A 63 3.84 -10.82 -3.60
CA TYR A 63 3.75 -11.71 -2.46
C TYR A 63 3.74 -13.19 -2.86
N ASP A 64 4.43 -14.04 -2.10
CA ASP A 64 4.31 -15.50 -2.20
C ASP A 64 3.84 -16.10 -0.87
N TYR A 65 2.72 -16.82 -0.87
CA TYR A 65 2.22 -17.49 0.34
C TYR A 65 3.16 -18.58 0.89
N ARG A 66 4.13 -19.06 0.10
CA ARG A 66 5.07 -20.10 0.50
C ARG A 66 6.10 -19.61 1.52
N ASP A 67 6.65 -18.42 1.32
CA ASP A 67 7.57 -17.78 2.27
C ASP A 67 6.86 -16.73 3.15
N ARG A 68 5.69 -16.23 2.72
CA ARG A 68 4.92 -15.17 3.37
C ARG A 68 5.70 -13.86 3.47
N ILE A 69 6.45 -13.56 2.40
CA ILE A 69 7.24 -12.34 2.23
C ILE A 69 6.73 -11.63 0.98
N GLY A 70 6.46 -10.35 1.14
CA GLY A 70 6.19 -9.42 0.04
C GLY A 70 7.49 -8.73 -0.33
N LYS A 71 7.72 -8.57 -1.63
CA LYS A 71 8.84 -7.81 -2.20
C LYS A 71 8.27 -6.72 -3.08
N ILE A 72 9.02 -5.64 -3.30
CA ILE A 72 8.58 -4.59 -4.21
C ILE A 72 9.08 -4.91 -5.61
N GLU A 73 8.13 -5.06 -6.53
CA GLU A 73 8.38 -5.33 -7.93
C GLU A 73 7.99 -4.13 -8.79
N LEU A 74 8.87 -3.75 -9.70
CA LEU A 74 8.68 -2.69 -10.68
C LEU A 74 8.19 -3.27 -12.00
N PHE A 75 7.23 -2.59 -12.62
CA PHE A 75 6.75 -2.79 -13.98
C PHE A 75 6.87 -1.45 -14.71
N VAL A 76 7.56 -1.43 -15.86
CA VAL A 76 7.73 -0.20 -16.66
C VAL A 76 6.90 -0.33 -17.92
N TYR A 77 6.04 0.66 -18.16
CA TYR A 77 5.19 0.75 -19.33
C TYR A 77 5.54 1.98 -20.17
N ASP A 78 5.38 1.90 -21.48
CA ASP A 78 5.32 3.09 -22.34
C ASP A 78 3.94 3.78 -22.27
N GLU A 79 3.79 4.88 -23.01
CA GLU A 79 2.53 5.65 -23.09
C GLU A 79 1.35 4.85 -23.66
N ALA A 80 1.62 3.79 -24.42
CA ALA A 80 0.59 2.87 -24.94
C ALA A 80 0.28 1.73 -23.96
N PHE A 81 0.84 1.77 -22.75
CA PHE A 81 0.76 0.73 -21.74
C PHE A 81 1.31 -0.63 -22.21
N CYS A 82 2.28 -0.64 -23.12
CA CYS A 82 3.06 -1.84 -23.42
C CYS A 82 4.12 -2.04 -22.35
N LEU A 83 4.17 -3.24 -21.76
CA LEU A 83 5.16 -3.57 -20.74
C LEU A 83 6.56 -3.66 -21.37
N LEU A 84 7.47 -2.78 -20.94
CA LEU A 84 8.85 -2.70 -21.39
C LEU A 84 9.78 -3.58 -20.55
N SER A 85 9.61 -3.57 -19.22
CA SER A 85 10.46 -4.33 -18.30
C SER A 85 9.77 -4.61 -16.97
N ARG A 86 10.29 -5.62 -16.26
CA ARG A 86 9.82 -6.00 -14.92
C ARG A 86 10.98 -6.54 -14.08
N CYS A 87 11.14 -6.07 -12.84
CA CYS A 87 12.20 -6.54 -11.94
C CYS A 87 11.87 -6.28 -10.46
N ILE A 88 12.46 -7.07 -9.55
CA ILE A 88 12.41 -6.78 -8.11
C ILE A 88 13.37 -5.64 -7.80
N VAL A 89 12.87 -4.58 -7.16
CA VAL A 89 13.65 -3.37 -6.83
C VAL A 89 13.93 -3.23 -5.33
N LEU A 90 13.13 -3.88 -4.49
CA LEU A 90 13.37 -3.93 -3.04
C LEU A 90 12.96 -5.29 -2.48
N SER A 91 13.88 -5.93 -1.74
CA SER A 91 13.67 -7.23 -1.11
C SER A 91 14.42 -7.28 0.20
N GLU A 92 13.71 -7.60 1.27
CA GLU A 92 14.26 -7.66 2.62
C GLU A 92 13.98 -9.03 3.27
N PRO A 93 14.62 -9.35 4.41
CA PRO A 93 14.29 -10.54 5.20
C PRO A 93 12.88 -10.51 5.81
N TRP A 94 12.23 -9.34 5.82
CA TRP A 94 10.86 -9.12 6.26
C TRP A 94 9.93 -8.83 5.07
N HIS A 95 8.63 -8.83 5.35
CA HIS A 95 7.59 -8.53 4.38
C HIS A 95 7.54 -7.02 4.10
N LEU A 96 7.53 -6.66 2.82
CA LEU A 96 7.31 -5.31 2.31
C LEU A 96 6.01 -5.29 1.51
N SER A 97 5.19 -4.26 1.72
CA SER A 97 3.95 -3.98 0.98
C SER A 97 3.77 -2.46 0.84
N TYR A 98 2.67 -2.00 0.26
CA TYR A 98 2.33 -0.57 0.16
C TYR A 98 3.50 0.36 -0.24
N PRO A 99 4.14 0.15 -1.41
CA PRO A 99 5.31 0.92 -1.83
C PRO A 99 4.93 2.34 -2.28
N PHE A 100 4.53 3.21 -1.36
CA PHE A 100 4.14 4.58 -1.69
C PHE A 100 5.33 5.36 -2.29
N VAL A 101 5.26 5.67 -3.59
CA VAL A 101 6.31 6.40 -4.34
C VAL A 101 5.84 7.82 -4.65
N PHE A 102 6.71 8.80 -4.39
CA PHE A 102 6.37 10.22 -4.55
C PHE A 102 7.63 11.08 -4.72
N GLU A 103 7.45 12.28 -5.26
CA GLU A 103 8.50 13.30 -5.34
C GLU A 103 8.38 14.27 -4.17
N ALA A 104 9.50 14.59 -3.54
CA ALA A 104 9.59 15.59 -2.48
C ALA A 104 11.00 16.16 -2.39
N GLU A 105 11.11 17.46 -2.19
CA GLU A 105 12.40 18.13 -1.93
C GLU A 105 13.47 17.85 -3.01
N GLY A 106 13.05 17.69 -4.27
CA GLY A 106 13.94 17.44 -5.42
C GLY A 106 14.38 15.99 -5.61
N GLU A 107 13.90 15.07 -4.76
CA GLU A 107 14.25 13.65 -4.77
C GLU A 107 13.00 12.79 -4.98
N ILE A 108 13.21 11.55 -5.43
CA ILE A 108 12.14 10.53 -5.51
C ILE A 108 12.29 9.57 -4.33
N TRP A 109 11.19 9.39 -3.61
CA TRP A 109 11.12 8.62 -2.39
C TRP A 109 10.20 7.42 -2.54
N MET A 110 10.49 6.37 -1.77
CA MET A 110 9.60 5.23 -1.56
C MET A 110 9.42 5.02 -0.05
N LEU A 111 8.18 4.84 0.37
CA LEU A 111 7.79 4.66 1.77
C LEU A 111 6.99 3.36 1.93
N PRO A 112 7.65 2.18 1.84
CA PRO A 112 6.96 0.90 1.91
C PRO A 112 6.48 0.59 3.34
N GLU A 113 5.34 -0.08 3.47
CA GLU A 113 4.98 -0.73 4.73
C GLU A 113 5.99 -1.85 5.04
N ALA A 114 6.57 -1.79 6.23
CA ALA A 114 7.53 -2.77 6.70
C ALA A 114 7.34 -3.09 8.19
N PHE A 115 6.08 -3.30 8.65
CA PHE A 115 5.76 -3.46 10.07
C PHE A 115 6.66 -4.48 10.80
N ARG A 116 6.99 -5.60 10.16
CA ARG A 116 7.85 -6.65 10.75
C ARG A 116 9.32 -6.26 10.90
N SER A 117 9.77 -5.17 10.28
CA SER A 117 11.10 -4.60 10.50
C SER A 117 11.21 -3.85 11.84
N GLY A 118 10.07 -3.47 12.42
CA GLY A 118 9.99 -2.67 13.65
C GLY A 118 10.03 -1.15 13.42
N ALA A 119 10.11 -0.68 12.17
CA ALA A 119 10.14 0.76 11.85
C ALA A 119 9.51 1.05 10.48
N LEU A 120 9.15 2.32 10.25
CA LEU A 120 8.91 2.87 8.92
C LEU A 120 10.23 3.46 8.39
N THR A 121 10.69 2.99 7.25
CA THR A 121 11.95 3.44 6.62
C THR A 121 11.63 4.17 5.33
N LEU A 122 12.13 5.40 5.19
CA LEU A 122 12.08 6.19 3.96
C LEU A 122 13.26 5.77 3.09
N TYR A 123 12.98 5.40 1.84
CA TYR A 123 14.00 5.04 0.84
C TYR A 123 14.12 6.13 -0.21
N ARG A 124 15.35 6.46 -0.61
CA ARG A 124 15.64 7.40 -1.70
C ARG A 124 16.03 6.65 -2.96
N ALA A 125 15.54 7.11 -4.11
CA ALA A 125 16.00 6.61 -5.41
C ALA A 125 17.40 7.18 -5.70
N VAL A 126 18.42 6.34 -5.61
CA VAL A 126 19.80 6.71 -5.97
C VAL A 126 20.07 6.55 -7.47
N SER A 127 19.25 5.73 -8.14
CA SER A 127 19.11 5.68 -9.59
C SER A 127 17.68 5.24 -9.87
N PHE A 128 16.81 6.19 -10.19
CA PHE A 128 15.42 5.88 -10.51
C PHE A 128 15.34 5.14 -11.86
N PRO A 129 14.51 4.09 -12.00
CA PRO A 129 13.48 3.62 -11.06
C PRO A 129 13.87 2.43 -10.16
N ASP A 130 15.04 1.81 -10.35
CA ASP A 130 15.29 0.45 -9.86
C ASP A 130 16.27 0.35 -8.69
N ARG A 131 17.02 1.42 -8.38
CA ARG A 131 17.99 1.43 -7.28
C ARG A 131 17.56 2.36 -6.15
N TRP A 132 17.33 1.77 -4.98
CA TRP A 132 16.85 2.44 -3.77
C TRP A 132 17.79 2.20 -2.59
N GLU A 133 17.98 3.21 -1.75
CA GLU A 133 18.75 3.10 -0.51
C GLU A 133 17.94 3.61 0.68
N PRO A 134 18.02 2.98 1.86
CA PRO A 134 17.38 3.49 3.06
C PRO A 134 18.03 4.81 3.47
N GLU A 135 17.25 5.89 3.51
CA GLU A 135 17.73 7.23 3.89
C GLU A 135 17.61 7.43 5.39
N CYS A 136 16.41 7.25 5.95
CA CYS A 136 16.17 7.44 7.38
C CYS A 136 14.98 6.61 7.87
N ARG A 137 14.98 6.34 9.18
CA ARG A 137 13.81 5.80 9.87
C ARG A 137 12.96 6.95 10.39
N ILE A 138 11.66 6.86 10.19
CA ILE A 138 10.70 7.83 10.72
C ILE A 138 10.39 7.45 12.16
N ASP A 139 10.73 8.33 13.09
CA ASP A 139 10.46 8.17 14.51
C ASP A 139 9.10 8.79 14.88
N LEU A 140 8.17 7.94 15.33
CA LEU A 140 6.87 8.33 15.89
C LEU A 140 6.70 7.75 17.29
N GLY A 141 7.82 7.56 18.00
CA GLY A 141 7.90 6.93 19.31
C GLY A 141 7.45 5.47 19.25
N ASN A 142 6.38 5.14 19.99
CA ASN A 142 5.91 3.76 20.14
C ASN A 142 5.04 3.24 18.99
N ASP A 143 4.67 4.09 18.03
CA ASP A 143 3.83 3.66 16.91
C ASP A 143 4.71 3.25 15.72
N ILE A 144 4.46 2.05 15.18
CA ILE A 144 4.99 1.61 13.88
C ILE A 144 3.89 1.87 12.84
N PRO A 145 4.10 2.79 11.89
CA PRO A 145 3.14 3.03 10.82
C PRO A 145 2.88 1.82 9.93
N VAL A 146 1.60 1.60 9.64
CA VAL A 146 1.07 0.64 8.66
C VAL A 146 0.35 1.44 7.58
N ASP A 147 0.61 1.10 6.32
CA ASP A 147 0.18 1.80 5.09
C ASP A 147 0.40 3.32 5.13
N ALA A 148 1.60 3.75 5.53
CA ALA A 148 1.90 5.18 5.65
C ALA A 148 1.74 5.90 4.29
N THR A 149 0.93 6.94 4.26
CA THR A 149 0.70 7.80 3.08
C THR A 149 1.04 9.23 3.45
N VAL A 150 1.81 9.92 2.61
CA VAL A 150 2.18 11.32 2.85
C VAL A 150 1.65 12.26 1.77
N THR A 151 1.39 13.51 2.16
CA THR A 151 1.05 14.61 1.24
C THR A 151 1.57 15.92 1.79
N PHE A 152 1.92 16.86 0.91
CA PHE A 152 2.18 18.24 1.30
C PHE A 152 0.88 19.04 1.25
N HIS A 153 0.56 19.76 2.32
CA HIS A 153 -0.65 20.57 2.43
C HIS A 153 -0.44 21.70 3.44
N ASP A 154 -0.81 22.92 3.03
CA ASP A 154 -0.74 24.14 3.85
C ASP A 154 0.63 24.36 4.53
N GLY A 155 1.69 24.14 3.76
CA GLY A 155 3.07 24.39 4.19
C GLY A 155 3.73 23.27 4.99
N LEU A 156 3.01 22.17 5.25
CA LEU A 156 3.52 21.03 6.00
C LEU A 156 3.40 19.73 5.22
N TRP A 157 4.33 18.81 5.48
CA TRP A 157 4.15 17.40 5.17
C TRP A 157 3.22 16.78 6.20
N TRP A 158 2.23 16.03 5.74
CA TRP A 158 1.29 15.27 6.53
C TRP A 158 1.48 13.79 6.26
N MET A 159 1.37 12.96 7.29
CA MET A 159 1.41 11.51 7.21
C MET A 159 0.17 10.90 7.84
N PHE A 160 -0.48 10.02 7.08
CA PHE A 160 -1.64 9.25 7.49
C PHE A 160 -1.24 7.79 7.65
N TYR A 161 -1.56 7.17 8.78
CA TYR A 161 -1.15 5.80 9.05
C TYR A 161 -2.07 5.09 10.05
N THR A 162 -2.15 3.77 9.93
CA THR A 162 -2.70 2.93 11.01
C THR A 162 -1.59 2.66 12.04
N PRO A 163 -1.78 2.97 13.33
CA PRO A 163 -0.76 2.69 14.34
C PRO A 163 -0.74 1.21 14.70
N ALA A 164 0.42 0.58 14.55
CA ALA A 164 0.69 -0.75 15.08
C ALA A 164 1.75 -0.71 16.19
N ARG A 165 1.67 -1.65 17.13
CA ARG A 165 2.67 -1.83 18.20
C ARG A 165 3.06 -3.29 18.29
N PRO A 166 4.30 -3.61 18.68
CA PRO A 166 4.67 -4.97 19.04
C PRO A 166 3.71 -5.53 20.10
N GLY A 167 3.04 -6.64 19.80
CA GLY A 167 2.09 -7.28 20.73
C GLY A 167 0.67 -6.69 20.78
N SER A 168 0.39 -5.57 20.10
CA SER A 168 -0.97 -5.04 19.96
C SER A 168 -1.15 -4.28 18.64
N SER A 169 -1.98 -4.80 17.74
CA SER A 169 -2.52 -3.99 16.64
C SER A 169 -3.78 -3.29 17.12
N ARG A 170 -3.96 -2.00 16.80
CA ARG A 170 -5.26 -1.32 16.91
C ARG A 170 -5.85 -1.15 15.51
N PRO A 171 -6.28 -2.25 14.86
CA PRO A 171 -6.96 -2.13 13.57
C PRO A 171 -8.20 -1.25 13.75
N GLY A 172 -8.48 -0.39 12.77
CA GLY A 172 -9.61 0.53 12.85
C GLY A 172 -9.29 1.90 13.46
N CYS A 173 -8.01 2.28 13.62
CA CYS A 173 -7.59 3.63 14.02
C CYS A 173 -6.80 4.31 12.90
N LEU A 174 -7.03 5.60 12.71
CA LEU A 174 -6.20 6.48 11.89
C LEU A 174 -5.45 7.46 12.79
N ASN A 175 -4.13 7.48 12.66
CA ASN A 175 -3.29 8.51 13.23
C ASN A 175 -2.75 9.43 12.14
N VAL A 176 -2.42 10.65 12.54
CA VAL A 176 -1.82 11.70 11.73
C VAL A 176 -0.52 12.18 12.38
N ALA A 177 0.50 12.45 11.56
CA ALA A 177 1.70 13.18 11.96
C ALA A 177 2.01 14.27 10.93
N TYR A 178 2.79 15.27 11.31
CA TYR A 178 3.22 16.35 10.43
C TYR A 178 4.70 16.71 10.62
N ALA A 179 5.31 17.27 9.58
CA ALA A 179 6.69 17.72 9.58
C ALA A 179 6.90 18.87 8.59
N GLU A 180 7.92 19.68 8.79
CA GLU A 180 8.35 20.69 7.80
C GLU A 180 9.11 20.06 6.63
N HIS A 181 9.79 18.93 6.88
CA HIS A 181 10.58 18.21 5.90
C HIS A 181 10.20 16.73 5.85
N ILE A 182 10.33 16.10 4.68
CA ILE A 182 9.93 14.69 4.50
C ILE A 182 10.75 13.72 5.37
N ARG A 183 12.01 14.06 5.62
CA ARG A 183 12.91 13.31 6.51
C ARG A 183 12.60 13.53 8.00
N GLY A 184 11.67 14.43 8.33
CA GLY A 184 11.31 14.82 9.69
C GLY A 184 12.13 16.02 10.21
N PRO A 185 12.08 16.29 11.52
CA PRO A 185 11.41 15.49 12.54
C PRO A 185 9.89 15.46 12.36
N TRP A 186 9.30 14.29 12.58
CA TRP A 186 7.85 14.10 12.50
C TRP A 186 7.21 14.28 13.88
N THR A 187 6.19 15.13 13.93
CA THR A 187 5.39 15.39 15.13
C THR A 187 4.05 14.68 15.03
N ARG A 188 3.73 13.83 16.00
CA ARG A 188 2.42 13.20 16.08
C ARG A 188 1.35 14.24 16.41
N HIS A 189 0.22 14.17 15.71
CA HIS A 189 -0.92 15.02 16.01
C HIS A 189 -1.43 14.75 17.45
N PRO A 190 -1.71 15.79 18.27
CA PRO A 190 -2.14 15.63 19.67
C PRO A 190 -3.50 14.95 19.81
N LEU A 191 -4.37 15.08 18.81
CA LEU A 191 -5.70 14.43 18.78
C LEU A 191 -5.67 12.98 18.29
N ASN A 192 -4.52 12.33 18.20
CA ASN A 192 -4.44 10.94 17.78
C ASN A 192 -5.09 9.96 18.80
N PRO A 193 -5.87 8.97 18.36
CA PRO A 193 -6.30 8.73 16.97
C PRO A 193 -7.34 9.75 16.51
N VAL A 194 -7.13 10.34 15.33
CA VAL A 194 -8.06 11.34 14.77
C VAL A 194 -9.36 10.71 14.27
N ARG A 195 -9.36 9.38 14.09
CA ARG A 195 -10.54 8.62 13.68
C ARG A 195 -10.46 7.17 14.19
N THR A 196 -11.60 6.62 14.60
CA THR A 196 -11.75 5.20 14.94
C THR A 196 -12.98 4.63 14.25
N ASP A 197 -12.77 3.81 13.22
CA ASP A 197 -13.81 3.21 12.38
C ASP A 197 -13.18 2.11 11.50
N SER A 198 -13.71 0.89 11.52
CA SER A 198 -13.22 -0.20 10.67
C SER A 198 -13.50 0.02 9.18
N ALA A 199 -14.43 0.90 8.82
CA ALA A 199 -14.80 1.18 7.44
C ALA A 199 -14.00 2.31 6.79
N SER A 200 -13.15 3.05 7.51
CA SER A 200 -12.59 4.30 6.98
C SER A 200 -11.35 4.84 7.71
N THR A 201 -10.45 3.97 8.15
CA THR A 201 -9.22 4.40 8.89
C THR A 201 -7.91 3.88 8.34
N ARG A 202 -7.91 2.78 7.61
CA ARG A 202 -6.68 2.21 7.06
C ARG A 202 -6.39 2.87 5.70
N PRO A 203 -5.25 3.54 5.48
CA PRO A 203 -4.92 4.11 4.18
C PRO A 203 -4.95 3.04 3.08
N GLY A 204 -5.34 3.44 1.88
CA GLY A 204 -5.55 2.56 0.75
C GLY A 204 -5.26 3.24 -0.58
N GLY A 205 -4.23 4.08 -0.64
CA GLY A 205 -3.80 4.75 -1.86
C GLY A 205 -3.25 6.16 -1.66
N THR A 206 -3.31 6.96 -2.72
CA THR A 206 -2.66 8.28 -2.76
C THR A 206 -3.58 9.37 -2.21
N ALA A 207 -3.12 10.09 -1.19
CA ALA A 207 -3.78 11.31 -0.74
C ALA A 207 -3.68 12.41 -1.82
N LYS A 208 -4.76 13.15 -2.03
CA LYS A 208 -4.87 14.19 -3.07
C LYS A 208 -5.61 15.42 -2.54
N SER A 209 -5.26 16.58 -3.08
CA SER A 209 -5.98 17.83 -2.82
C SER A 209 -7.11 18.03 -3.83
N PHE A 210 -8.27 18.41 -3.33
CA PHE A 210 -9.47 18.76 -4.11
C PHE A 210 -10.05 20.04 -3.51
N ASP A 211 -10.09 21.12 -4.28
CA ASP A 211 -10.61 22.42 -3.84
C ASP A 211 -10.04 22.86 -2.48
N GLY A 212 -8.74 22.66 -2.27
CA GLY A 212 -8.05 23.01 -1.02
C GLY A 212 -8.24 22.01 0.13
N ARG A 213 -9.00 20.93 -0.03
CA ARG A 213 -9.18 19.88 0.98
C ARG A 213 -8.39 18.63 0.64
N VAL A 214 -7.83 17.98 1.65
CA VAL A 214 -7.19 16.67 1.47
C VAL A 214 -8.24 15.56 1.46
N MET A 215 -8.13 14.67 0.47
CA MET A 215 -8.85 13.41 0.37
C MET A 215 -7.84 12.27 0.46
N LEU A 216 -8.07 11.33 1.37
CA LEU A 216 -7.30 10.10 1.50
C LEU A 216 -8.18 8.90 1.12
N PRO A 217 -7.79 8.09 0.12
CA PRO A 217 -8.40 6.78 -0.07
C PRO A 217 -8.13 5.90 1.16
N VAL A 218 -9.21 5.38 1.75
CA VAL A 218 -9.15 4.48 2.92
C VAL A 218 -9.90 3.18 2.65
N GLN A 219 -9.40 2.10 3.20
CA GLN A 219 -9.99 0.78 3.10
C GLN A 219 -11.24 0.68 4.00
N ASP A 220 -12.33 0.19 3.43
CA ASP A 220 -13.47 -0.31 4.17
C ASP A 220 -13.24 -1.78 4.53
N CYS A 221 -12.83 -2.00 5.78
CA CYS A 221 -12.58 -3.32 6.35
C CYS A 221 -13.77 -3.85 7.17
N SER A 222 -14.98 -3.29 7.01
CA SER A 222 -16.14 -3.65 7.86
C SER A 222 -16.60 -5.11 7.72
N TRP A 223 -16.29 -5.76 6.59
CA TRP A 223 -16.77 -7.11 6.28
C TRP A 223 -15.67 -8.10 5.90
N THR A 224 -14.57 -7.61 5.31
CA THR A 224 -13.34 -8.37 5.05
C THR A 224 -12.17 -7.39 4.98
N TYR A 225 -10.95 -7.91 5.11
CA TYR A 225 -9.75 -7.11 4.86
C TYR A 225 -9.76 -6.54 3.43
N GLY A 226 -9.67 -5.22 3.29
CA GLY A 226 -9.63 -4.57 1.98
C GLY A 226 -10.93 -4.72 1.19
N GLY A 227 -12.08 -4.67 1.86
CA GLY A 227 -13.37 -4.98 1.26
C GLY A 227 -13.87 -3.97 0.23
N ALA A 228 -13.50 -2.70 0.38
CA ALA A 228 -13.71 -1.64 -0.62
C ALA A 228 -12.79 -0.45 -0.30
N ILE A 229 -12.82 0.57 -1.16
CA ILE A 229 -12.24 1.89 -0.89
C ILE A 229 -13.36 2.91 -0.63
N ARG A 230 -13.08 3.86 0.25
CA ARG A 230 -13.86 5.10 0.44
C ARG A 230 -12.92 6.30 0.40
N PRO A 231 -13.38 7.47 -0.05
CA PRO A 231 -12.68 8.72 0.21
C PRO A 231 -12.90 9.13 1.67
N LEU A 232 -11.83 9.42 2.39
CA LEU A 232 -11.87 10.13 3.66
C LEU A 232 -11.47 11.59 3.41
N TRP A 233 -12.41 12.49 3.67
CA TRP A 233 -12.22 13.92 3.50
C TRP A 233 -11.75 14.54 4.81
N PHE A 234 -10.75 15.41 4.73
CA PHE A 234 -10.29 16.23 5.83
C PHE A 234 -10.90 17.63 5.69
N ASP A 235 -11.95 17.90 6.46
CA ASP A 235 -12.62 19.21 6.49
C ASP A 235 -11.76 20.26 7.20
N ALA A 236 -10.91 19.81 8.12
CA ALA A 236 -9.83 20.58 8.72
C ALA A 236 -8.63 19.66 8.92
N LEU A 237 -7.45 20.14 8.54
CA LEU A 237 -6.16 19.46 8.73
C LEU A 237 -5.11 20.50 9.12
N THR A 238 -5.05 20.82 10.41
CA THR A 238 -4.06 21.73 10.99
C THR A 238 -3.38 21.06 12.18
N PRO A 239 -2.24 21.58 12.69
CA PRO A 239 -1.56 21.01 13.85
C PRO A 239 -2.42 20.95 15.14
N GLU A 240 -3.51 21.72 15.19
CA GLU A 240 -4.42 21.84 16.32
C GLU A 240 -5.71 21.03 16.13
N ILE A 241 -6.21 20.93 14.89
CA ILE A 241 -7.53 20.39 14.59
C ILE A 241 -7.46 19.43 13.40
N VAL A 242 -8.04 18.24 13.59
CA VAL A 242 -8.37 17.32 12.50
C VAL A 242 -9.86 17.00 12.55
N LEU A 243 -10.57 17.32 11.48
CA LEU A 243 -11.98 16.96 11.29
C LEU A 243 -12.12 16.15 10.01
N THR A 244 -12.81 15.01 10.10
CA THR A 244 -12.94 14.09 8.97
C THR A 244 -14.37 13.60 8.78
N HIS A 245 -14.75 13.40 7.52
CA HIS A 245 -15.94 12.65 7.15
C HIS A 245 -15.64 11.65 6.02
N ALA A 246 -16.25 10.47 6.10
CA ALA A 246 -16.06 9.43 5.09
C ALA A 246 -17.16 9.51 4.03
N GLY A 247 -16.77 9.45 2.76
CA GLY A 247 -17.70 9.34 1.64
C GLY A 247 -18.23 7.93 1.40
N GLY A 248 -18.96 7.78 0.29
CA GLY A 248 -19.50 6.51 -0.18
C GLY A 248 -18.40 5.52 -0.61
N LYS A 249 -18.75 4.23 -0.64
CA LYS A 249 -17.86 3.20 -1.18
C LYS A 249 -17.68 3.42 -2.69
N ILE A 250 -16.45 3.34 -3.16
CA ILE A 250 -16.16 3.27 -4.59
C ILE A 250 -16.61 1.88 -5.09
N GLY A 251 -17.59 1.87 -5.99
CA GLY A 251 -18.17 0.63 -6.50
C GLY A 251 -17.18 -0.18 -7.34
N ILE A 252 -17.05 -1.49 -7.04
CA ILE A 252 -16.29 -2.44 -7.85
C ILE A 252 -17.18 -2.92 -9.01
N PRO A 253 -16.81 -2.65 -10.29
CA PRO A 253 -17.64 -3.01 -11.42
C PRO A 253 -17.88 -4.53 -11.57
N PRO A 254 -19.10 -4.97 -11.93
CA PRO A 254 -19.40 -6.37 -12.21
C PRO A 254 -18.49 -7.03 -13.25
N ARG A 255 -17.98 -6.24 -14.22
CA ARG A 255 -17.06 -6.71 -15.27
C ARG A 255 -15.71 -7.23 -14.77
N PHE A 256 -15.38 -7.05 -13.49
CA PHE A 256 -14.17 -7.61 -12.88
C PHE A 256 -14.28 -9.12 -12.61
N GLY A 257 -15.45 -9.70 -12.88
CA GLY A 257 -15.66 -11.15 -12.89
C GLY A 257 -15.47 -11.75 -11.50
N ARG A 258 -14.49 -12.63 -11.35
CA ARG A 258 -14.21 -13.27 -10.05
C ARG A 258 -13.54 -12.35 -9.03
N TYR A 259 -12.96 -11.22 -9.46
CA TYR A 259 -12.25 -10.28 -8.58
C TYR A 259 -13.19 -9.17 -8.10
N ARG A 260 -14.15 -9.52 -7.25
CA ARG A 260 -15.18 -8.60 -6.71
C ARG A 260 -15.32 -8.69 -5.19
N GLU A 261 -14.40 -9.39 -4.54
CA GLU A 261 -14.44 -9.64 -3.09
C GLU A 261 -13.57 -8.65 -2.30
N GLY A 262 -13.08 -7.59 -2.95
CA GLY A 262 -12.28 -6.56 -2.30
C GLY A 262 -11.57 -5.68 -3.31
N MET A 263 -11.20 -4.49 -2.85
CA MET A 263 -10.38 -3.48 -3.51
C MET A 263 -9.78 -2.66 -2.37
N HIS A 264 -8.46 -2.61 -2.26
CA HIS A 264 -7.80 -1.99 -1.10
C HIS A 264 -6.75 -0.96 -1.46
N THR A 265 -6.51 -0.77 -2.76
CA THR A 265 -5.66 0.30 -3.28
C THR A 265 -6.38 1.09 -4.35
N LEU A 266 -6.27 2.42 -4.24
CA LEU A 266 -6.66 3.41 -5.23
C LEU A 266 -5.59 4.50 -5.24
N SER A 267 -4.54 4.32 -6.04
CA SER A 267 -3.39 5.24 -6.07
C SER A 267 -3.38 6.06 -7.35
N ALA A 268 -3.07 7.35 -7.23
CA ALA A 268 -3.01 8.28 -8.34
C ALA A 268 -1.68 8.13 -9.08
N ALA A 269 -1.70 8.18 -10.41
CA ALA A 269 -0.51 8.20 -11.25
C ALA A 269 -0.76 9.03 -12.52
N GLY A 270 -0.70 10.36 -12.39
CA GLY A 270 -0.99 11.27 -13.50
C GLY A 270 -2.45 11.18 -13.94
N ASP A 271 -2.67 10.85 -15.22
CA ASP A 271 -3.97 10.69 -15.86
C ASP A 271 -4.61 9.31 -15.65
N VAL A 272 -3.90 8.39 -15.00
CA VAL A 272 -4.39 7.05 -14.64
C VAL A 272 -4.45 6.85 -13.14
N THR A 273 -5.20 5.83 -12.73
CA THR A 273 -5.30 5.38 -11.33
C THR A 273 -4.94 3.91 -11.26
N LEU A 274 -4.09 3.53 -10.32
CA LEU A 274 -3.80 2.12 -10.09
C LEU A 274 -4.72 1.57 -9.02
N ILE A 275 -5.24 0.38 -9.28
CA ILE A 275 -6.15 -0.33 -8.40
C ILE A 275 -5.70 -1.77 -8.22
N ASP A 276 -6.15 -2.39 -7.15
CA ASP A 276 -6.14 -3.84 -7.00
C ASP A 276 -7.51 -4.37 -6.62
N VAL A 277 -7.73 -5.65 -6.91
CA VAL A 277 -8.99 -6.32 -6.61
C VAL A 277 -8.76 -7.73 -6.16
N LYS A 278 -9.62 -8.20 -5.25
CA LYS A 278 -9.49 -9.52 -4.60
C LYS A 278 -10.51 -10.52 -5.10
N ARG A 279 -10.05 -11.77 -5.14
CA ARG A 279 -10.89 -12.97 -5.00
C ARG A 279 -10.34 -13.86 -3.91
N THR A 280 -11.19 -14.68 -3.30
CA THR A 280 -10.75 -15.71 -2.36
C THR A 280 -10.61 -17.05 -3.07
N GLU A 281 -9.48 -17.72 -2.89
CA GLU A 281 -9.30 -19.11 -3.30
C GLU A 281 -9.38 -20.05 -2.10
N PHE A 282 -10.24 -21.07 -2.20
CA PHE A 282 -10.25 -22.19 -1.27
C PHE A 282 -9.23 -23.24 -1.74
N SER A 283 -8.26 -23.60 -0.90
CA SER A 283 -7.22 -24.54 -1.30
C SER A 283 -6.79 -25.47 -0.17
N PRO A 284 -7.11 -26.78 -0.24
CA PRO A 284 -6.52 -27.80 0.62
C PRO A 284 -4.99 -27.87 0.46
N ARG A 285 -4.47 -27.57 -0.74
CA ARG A 285 -3.01 -27.48 -1.00
C ARG A 285 -2.34 -26.37 -0.19
N GLY A 286 -3.08 -25.36 0.27
CA GLY A 286 -2.58 -24.36 1.22
C GLY A 286 -2.09 -24.96 2.55
N LEU A 287 -2.68 -26.08 2.99
CA LEU A 287 -2.24 -26.83 4.17
C LEU A 287 -0.89 -27.52 3.92
N SER A 288 -0.68 -28.07 2.72
CA SER A 288 0.60 -28.70 2.36
C SER A 288 1.76 -27.69 2.28
N ILE A 289 1.49 -26.47 1.82
CA ILE A 289 2.47 -25.37 1.86
C ILE A 289 2.84 -25.02 3.30
N GLU A 290 1.86 -25.02 4.21
CA GLU A 290 2.09 -24.78 5.64
C GLU A 290 2.96 -25.88 6.27
N ALA A 291 2.66 -27.15 5.98
CA ALA A 291 3.43 -28.29 6.48
C ALA A 291 4.89 -28.28 5.99
N ILE A 292 5.12 -28.01 4.70
CA ILE A 292 6.47 -27.92 4.11
C ILE A 292 7.26 -26.75 4.74
N ARG A 293 6.59 -25.67 5.10
CA ARG A 293 7.24 -24.51 5.70
C ARG A 293 7.65 -24.77 7.15
N GLU A 294 6.77 -25.35 7.96
CA GLU A 294 7.12 -25.68 9.34
C GLU A 294 8.25 -26.71 9.39
N SER A 295 8.27 -27.69 8.47
CA SER A 295 9.41 -28.61 8.35
C SER A 295 10.72 -27.91 7.97
N LYS A 296 10.68 -26.95 7.04
CA LYS A 296 11.87 -26.13 6.68
C LYS A 296 12.36 -25.23 7.82
N LYS A 297 11.46 -24.67 8.63
CA LYS A 297 11.84 -23.90 9.85
C LYS A 297 12.54 -24.79 10.88
N LEU A 298 11.96 -25.97 11.15
CA LEU A 298 12.57 -26.98 12.01
C LEU A 298 13.97 -27.36 11.52
N MET A 299 14.12 -27.70 10.23
CA MET A 299 15.43 -28.04 9.65
C MET A 299 16.46 -26.91 9.76
N ARG A 300 16.08 -25.64 9.55
CA ARG A 300 16.98 -24.49 9.73
C ARG A 300 17.41 -24.32 11.19
N CYS A 301 16.50 -24.53 12.14
CA CYS A 301 16.81 -24.47 13.57
C CYS A 301 17.76 -25.60 14.02
N PHE A 302 17.61 -26.80 13.44
CA PHE A 302 18.53 -27.92 13.66
C PHE A 302 19.91 -27.67 13.05
N SER A 303 19.97 -27.10 11.83
CA SER A 303 21.24 -26.79 11.17
C SER A 303 22.04 -25.66 11.85
N GLN A 304 21.38 -24.71 12.52
CA GLN A 304 22.07 -23.67 13.30
C GLN A 304 22.64 -24.20 14.62
N LYS A 305 21.96 -25.17 15.26
CA LYS A 305 22.48 -25.82 16.48
C LYS A 305 23.71 -26.70 16.22
N HIS A 306 23.83 -27.32 15.05
CA HIS A 306 24.97 -28.15 14.67
C HIS A 306 26.17 -27.39 14.07
N ARG A 307 26.10 -26.06 13.92
CA ARG A 307 27.27 -25.21 13.58
C ARG A 307 27.90 -24.51 14.79
N LEU A 308 27.29 -24.68 15.96
CA LEU A 308 27.73 -24.09 17.24
C LEU A 308 28.15 -25.18 18.25
N ALA A 309 28.34 -26.41 17.79
CA ALA A 309 28.92 -27.54 18.50
C ALA A 309 30.14 -28.05 17.72
#